data_AF-A0A6A0REP8-F1
#
_entry.id   AF-A0A6A0REP8-F1
#
_cell.length_a   1.000
_cell.length_b   1.000
_cell.length_c   1.000
_cell.angle_alpha   90.00
_cell.angle_beta   90.00
_cell.angle_gamma   90.00
#
_symmetry.space_group_name_H-M   'P 1'
#
loop_
_entity.id
_entity.type
_entity.pdbx_description
1 polymer ?
#
loop_
_entity_poly.entity_id
_entity_poly.type
_entity_poly.pdbx_seq_one_letter_code
_entity_poly.pdbx_strand_id
1 'polypeptide(L)'
;MKKFNILFGILFFGINLNAQDNLVPNPSFEEVNGRIKEGGLIEMAFPWKSVTMNPVDLYSESAKSDDFAVPENAYGVEKANTGSNYAGVSFFGFAGRMPRTYLGTPLTKPLEAGKSYCMKFHVSMADYSKYAVNNLGIYVTKEELTEKTDGILEFVPQIKSLKNEAFDKQFLWTAICGIFEAEGGEQFITIGNFNTDASTQQEKVRLSREFMGKRQQNNAYYYIDDVSVVELTEKTKADCLCDKIAGGVMKTEFKSFGTDKDKRAAAKKTYIVNSDGTKATEGVKKTEPEAFSLGTAILYFDYKADEPNAASQKVLEQIVAAMSEDVTTKIMITGHIDASESGVSLLAKKRAFNIRKMLRAMGIDDTRLAHESKEATMPKDKEKPELNRRVTINLK
;
A
#
# COMPACT_ATOMS: atom_id res chain seq x y z
N MET A 1 -25.10 -52.63 40.36
CA MET A 1 -24.22 -52.16 39.27
C MET A 1 -23.79 -50.73 39.58
N LYS A 2 -22.55 -50.50 40.03
CA LYS A 2 -22.01 -49.16 40.32
C LYS A 2 -21.41 -48.59 39.03
N LYS A 3 -21.93 -47.47 38.53
CA LYS A 3 -21.39 -46.78 37.35
C LYS A 3 -20.25 -45.85 37.77
N PHE A 4 -19.09 -46.04 37.16
CA PHE A 4 -17.88 -45.23 37.36
C PHE A 4 -17.88 -44.15 36.26
N ASN A 5 -18.04 -42.88 36.61
CA ASN A 5 -17.93 -41.78 35.65
C ASN A 5 -16.49 -41.25 35.68
N ILE A 6 -15.76 -41.48 34.58
CA ILE A 6 -14.43 -40.92 34.35
C ILE A 6 -14.64 -39.54 33.70
N LEU A 7 -14.19 -38.49 34.40
CA LEU A 7 -14.19 -37.12 33.89
C LEU A 7 -12.87 -36.89 33.14
N PHE A 8 -12.92 -36.73 31.81
CA PHE A 8 -11.75 -36.43 30.99
C PHE A 8 -11.61 -34.90 30.88
N GLY A 9 -10.64 -34.34 31.61
CA GLY A 9 -10.32 -32.90 31.54
C GLY A 9 -9.49 -32.60 30.30
N ILE A 10 -10.06 -31.85 29.35
CA ILE A 10 -9.34 -31.33 28.18
C ILE A 10 -8.52 -30.12 28.64
N LEU A 11 -7.20 -30.29 28.70
CA LEU A 11 -6.24 -29.22 28.97
C LEU A 11 -6.11 -28.36 27.69
N PHE A 12 -6.78 -27.21 27.66
CA PHE A 12 -6.58 -26.21 26.61
C PHE A 12 -5.18 -25.58 26.78
N PHE A 13 -4.22 -26.04 25.99
CA PHE A 13 -2.91 -25.39 25.87
C PHE A 13 -3.11 -24.13 25.02
N GLY A 14 -3.18 -22.97 25.68
CA GLY A 14 -3.24 -21.68 25.01
C GLY A 14 -1.96 -21.42 24.22
N ILE A 15 -2.06 -21.44 22.90
CA ILE A 15 -0.99 -21.02 22.01
C ILE A 15 -0.99 -19.49 22.07
N ASN A 16 -0.06 -18.89 22.81
CA ASN A 16 0.21 -17.46 22.73
C ASN A 16 0.85 -17.17 21.37
N LEU A 17 0.02 -16.87 20.37
CA LEU A 17 0.46 -16.18 19.17
C LEU A 17 0.79 -14.75 19.60
N ASN A 18 2.08 -14.46 19.79
CA ASN A 18 2.54 -13.07 19.89
C ASN A 18 2.33 -12.42 18.53
N ALA A 19 1.15 -11.83 18.30
CA ALA A 19 1.01 -10.77 17.33
C ALA A 19 1.99 -9.67 17.74
N GLN A 20 2.79 -9.16 16.81
CA GLN A 20 3.63 -8.02 17.14
C GLN A 20 2.69 -6.82 17.34
N ASP A 21 2.68 -6.28 18.54
CA ASP A 21 1.78 -5.19 18.90
C ASP A 21 2.16 -3.91 18.12
N ASN A 22 1.19 -3.32 17.44
CA ASN A 22 1.34 -2.02 16.82
C ASN A 22 1.53 -0.96 17.92
N LEU A 23 2.62 -0.19 17.84
CA LEU A 23 2.91 0.86 18.81
C LEU A 23 2.14 2.16 18.54
N VAL A 24 1.42 2.25 17.42
CA VAL A 24 0.55 3.37 17.09
C VAL A 24 -0.82 3.15 17.73
N PRO A 25 -1.27 4.04 18.63
CA PRO A 25 -2.63 3.99 19.16
C PRO A 25 -3.63 4.45 18.10
N ASN A 26 -4.84 3.88 18.13
CA ASN A 26 -5.94 4.22 17.21
C ASN A 26 -5.50 4.30 15.72
N PRO A 27 -4.85 3.24 15.18
CA PRO A 27 -4.09 3.31 13.93
C PRO A 27 -4.94 3.53 12.67
N SER A 28 -6.23 3.22 12.74
CA SER A 28 -7.23 3.41 11.69
C SER A 28 -8.34 4.40 12.09
N PHE A 29 -8.10 5.23 13.11
CA PHE A 29 -9.00 6.31 13.53
C PHE A 29 -10.42 5.89 13.93
N GLU A 30 -10.62 4.63 14.32
CA GLU A 30 -11.95 4.08 14.67
C GLU A 30 -12.46 4.58 16.03
N GLU A 31 -11.56 4.91 16.95
CA GLU A 31 -11.93 5.48 18.26
C GLU A 31 -12.14 7.00 18.12
N VAL A 32 -13.40 7.41 17.98
CA VAL A 32 -13.79 8.83 17.80
C VAL A 32 -14.68 9.32 18.94
N ASN A 33 -14.28 10.40 19.60
CA ASN A 33 -15.04 11.02 20.68
C ASN A 33 -16.08 12.02 20.17
N GLY A 34 -17.19 11.53 19.63
CA GLY A 34 -18.35 12.34 19.21
C GLY A 34 -18.67 12.19 17.73
N ARG A 35 -19.25 13.23 17.13
CA ARG A 35 -19.56 13.26 15.69
C ARG A 35 -18.88 14.44 15.02
N ILE A 36 -18.34 14.20 13.84
CA ILE A 36 -17.62 15.18 13.02
C ILE A 36 -18.64 16.14 12.40
N LYS A 37 -18.49 17.45 12.65
CA LYS A 37 -19.44 18.49 12.23
C LYS A 37 -18.83 19.53 11.29
N GLU A 38 -17.52 19.66 11.31
CA GLU A 38 -16.71 20.60 10.55
C GLU A 38 -15.32 20.00 10.35
N GLY A 39 -14.49 20.68 9.57
CA GLY A 39 -13.10 20.25 9.31
C GLY A 39 -12.19 20.55 10.48
N GLY A 40 -11.02 19.92 10.47
CA GLY A 40 -9.98 20.20 11.43
C GLY A 40 -10.17 19.55 12.79
N LEU A 41 -10.90 18.44 12.86
CA LEU A 41 -11.30 17.78 14.11
C LEU A 41 -10.54 16.46 14.37
N ILE A 42 -9.28 16.37 13.93
CA ILE A 42 -8.47 15.17 14.13
C ILE A 42 -8.30 14.79 15.60
N GLU A 43 -8.31 15.77 16.51
CA GLU A 43 -8.16 15.56 17.95
C GLU A 43 -9.34 14.78 18.57
N MET A 44 -10.45 14.62 17.84
CA MET A 44 -11.53 13.72 18.23
C MET A 44 -11.13 12.23 18.13
N ALA A 45 -10.16 11.90 17.28
CA ALA A 45 -9.53 10.59 17.20
C ALA A 45 -8.29 10.54 18.10
N PHE A 46 -8.48 10.63 19.42
CA PHE A 46 -7.36 10.65 20.36
C PHE A 46 -6.43 9.42 20.20
N PRO A 47 -5.10 9.55 20.31
CA PRO A 47 -4.31 10.75 20.63
C PRO A 47 -3.76 11.51 19.40
N TRP A 48 -4.39 11.37 18.24
CA TRP A 48 -3.99 12.10 17.04
C TRP A 48 -4.22 13.61 17.21
N LYS A 49 -3.36 14.41 16.58
CA LYS A 49 -3.43 15.87 16.61
C LYS A 49 -2.84 16.52 15.38
N SER A 50 -3.19 17.78 15.17
CA SER A 50 -2.53 18.68 14.24
C SER A 50 -1.21 19.17 14.85
N VAL A 51 -0.08 18.95 14.17
CA VAL A 51 1.25 19.38 14.67
C VAL A 51 1.48 20.88 14.46
N THR A 52 0.82 21.47 13.46
CA THR A 52 0.87 22.90 13.12
C THR A 52 -0.45 23.60 13.43
N MET A 53 -0.51 24.92 13.24
CA MET A 53 -1.78 25.67 13.30
C MET A 53 -2.76 25.30 12.19
N ASN A 54 -2.28 24.73 11.08
CA ASN A 54 -3.14 24.20 10.02
C ASN A 54 -3.78 22.90 10.50
N PRO A 55 -5.11 22.85 10.60
CA PRO A 55 -5.79 21.72 11.21
C PRO A 55 -5.88 20.53 10.24
N VAL A 56 -5.82 19.32 10.79
CA VAL A 56 -5.97 18.06 10.03
C VAL A 56 -7.43 17.61 10.09
N ASP A 57 -7.98 17.16 8.96
CA ASP A 57 -9.35 16.70 8.89
C ASP A 57 -9.47 15.23 9.35
N LEU A 58 -10.64 14.91 9.90
CA LEU A 58 -11.08 13.55 10.22
C LEU A 58 -12.36 13.26 9.43
N TYR A 59 -12.50 12.05 8.91
CA TYR A 59 -13.67 11.59 8.18
C TYR A 59 -14.26 10.37 8.87
N SER A 60 -15.59 10.24 8.82
CA SER A 60 -16.30 9.10 9.42
C SER A 60 -17.60 8.81 8.69
N GLU A 61 -17.99 7.53 8.58
CA GLU A 61 -19.34 7.14 8.14
C GLU A 61 -20.45 7.74 9.02
N SER A 62 -20.12 8.07 10.28
CA SER A 62 -21.05 8.66 11.26
C SER A 62 -20.98 10.19 11.34
N ALA A 63 -20.26 10.84 10.43
CA ALA A 63 -20.16 12.29 10.36
C ALA A 63 -21.54 12.93 10.24
N LYS A 64 -21.70 14.11 10.84
CA LYS A 64 -22.94 14.90 10.74
C LYS A 64 -22.95 15.78 9.49
N SER A 65 -21.79 16.15 8.98
CA SER A 65 -21.62 16.95 7.77
C SER A 65 -21.23 16.04 6.62
N ASP A 66 -21.92 16.19 5.49
CA ASP A 66 -21.62 15.45 4.25
C ASP A 66 -20.20 15.79 3.72
N ASP A 67 -19.67 16.98 4.03
CA ASP A 67 -18.32 17.39 3.64
C ASP A 67 -17.20 16.55 4.30
N PHE A 68 -17.53 15.80 5.36
CA PHE A 68 -16.60 14.96 6.14
C PHE A 68 -17.11 13.52 6.32
N ALA A 69 -18.09 13.11 5.52
CA ALA A 69 -18.65 11.78 5.56
C ALA A 69 -17.75 10.76 4.83
N VAL A 70 -17.93 9.49 5.15
CA VAL A 70 -17.36 8.37 4.39
C VAL A 70 -18.49 7.64 3.69
N PRO A 71 -18.37 7.28 2.39
CA PRO A 71 -17.20 7.48 1.55
C PRO A 71 -17.15 8.81 0.78
N GLU A 72 -18.27 9.51 0.57
CA GLU A 72 -18.31 10.75 -0.22
C GLU A 72 -18.13 11.98 0.70
N ASN A 73 -17.21 12.87 0.33
CA ASN A 73 -16.87 14.08 1.09
C ASN A 73 -16.45 15.26 0.19
N ALA A 74 -16.02 16.37 0.81
CA ALA A 74 -15.66 17.61 0.11
C ALA A 74 -14.45 17.50 -0.82
N TYR A 75 -13.65 16.44 -0.73
CA TYR A 75 -12.41 16.23 -1.48
C TYR A 75 -12.45 15.01 -2.42
N GLY A 76 -13.44 14.13 -2.30
CA GLY A 76 -13.64 13.01 -3.20
C GLY A 76 -14.56 11.93 -2.64
N VAL A 77 -14.41 10.72 -3.16
CA VAL A 77 -15.11 9.51 -2.74
C VAL A 77 -14.06 8.46 -2.40
N GLU A 78 -13.90 8.13 -1.12
CA GLU A 78 -12.97 7.09 -0.70
C GLU A 78 -13.56 6.28 0.46
N LYS A 79 -13.45 4.94 0.37
CA LYS A 79 -13.80 4.06 1.48
C LYS A 79 -12.60 3.92 2.41
N ALA A 80 -12.85 3.82 3.71
CA ALA A 80 -11.79 3.49 4.66
C ALA A 80 -11.08 2.20 4.26
N ASN A 81 -9.76 2.15 4.45
CA ASN A 81 -8.97 0.96 4.19
C ASN A 81 -9.31 -0.11 5.23
N THR A 82 -9.41 0.33 6.48
CA THR A 82 -9.88 -0.47 7.61
C THR A 82 -10.97 0.29 8.36
N GLY A 83 -12.05 -0.39 8.71
CA GLY A 83 -13.11 0.21 9.50
C GLY A 83 -13.96 1.21 8.72
N SER A 84 -14.20 2.38 9.31
CA SER A 84 -15.21 3.35 8.85
C SER A 84 -14.69 4.79 8.80
N ASN A 85 -13.47 5.05 9.28
CA ASN A 85 -12.90 6.38 9.46
C ASN A 85 -11.51 6.48 8.80
N TYR A 86 -11.06 7.70 8.55
CA TYR A 86 -9.69 8.00 8.12
C TYR A 86 -9.36 9.49 8.33
N ALA A 87 -8.08 9.84 8.33
CA ALA A 87 -7.64 11.23 8.37
C ALA A 87 -7.48 11.81 6.96
N GLY A 88 -7.57 13.13 6.80
CA GLY A 88 -7.20 13.82 5.55
C GLY A 88 -6.22 14.94 5.78
N VAL A 89 -5.23 15.02 4.90
CA VAL A 89 -4.08 15.92 5.02
C VAL A 89 -3.75 16.56 3.67
N SER A 90 -3.37 17.82 3.71
CA SER A 90 -2.78 18.54 2.58
C SER A 90 -1.27 18.37 2.61
N PHE A 91 -0.69 17.67 1.64
CA PHE A 91 0.76 17.54 1.47
C PHE A 91 1.35 18.63 0.57
N PHE A 92 0.53 19.39 -0.16
CA PHE A 92 0.97 20.53 -0.96
C PHE A 92 -0.19 21.45 -1.33
N GLY A 93 0.06 22.75 -1.27
CA GLY A 93 -0.91 23.80 -1.62
C GLY A 93 -0.37 24.73 -2.69
N PHE A 94 -0.99 24.77 -3.88
CA PHE A 94 -0.47 25.61 -4.96
C PHE A 94 -0.68 27.10 -4.65
N ALA A 95 0.41 27.87 -4.70
CA ALA A 95 0.43 29.30 -4.41
C ALA A 95 -0.15 29.64 -3.02
N GLY A 96 0.18 28.83 -2.01
CA GLY A 96 -0.25 29.02 -0.62
C GLY A 96 -1.74 28.73 -0.38
N ARG A 97 -2.46 28.19 -1.36
CA ARG A 97 -3.86 27.74 -1.17
C ARG A 97 -3.85 26.37 -0.54
N MET A 98 -4.66 26.15 0.50
CA MET A 98 -4.71 24.89 1.26
C MET A 98 -3.33 24.54 1.84
N PRO A 99 -2.90 25.26 2.90
CA PRO A 99 -1.56 25.11 3.44
C PRO A 99 -1.30 23.67 3.91
N ARG A 100 -0.03 23.30 4.00
CA ARG A 100 0.37 21.95 4.34
C ARG A 100 -0.01 21.63 5.79
N THR A 101 -0.51 20.43 6.02
CA THR A 101 -0.93 19.93 7.33
C THR A 101 -0.04 18.78 7.76
N TYR A 102 0.11 18.60 9.07
CA TYR A 102 0.99 17.59 9.65
C TYR A 102 0.23 16.83 10.74
N LEU A 103 0.14 15.52 10.58
CA LEU A 103 -0.59 14.62 11.47
C LEU A 103 0.39 14.00 12.47
N GLY A 104 0.18 14.19 13.77
CA GLY A 104 1.06 13.69 14.82
C GLY A 104 0.35 12.80 15.83
N THR A 105 1.10 11.85 16.41
CA THR A 105 0.64 11.03 17.54
C THR A 105 1.84 10.58 18.41
N PRO A 106 1.65 10.41 19.73
CA PRO A 106 2.55 9.61 20.54
C PRO A 106 2.46 8.12 20.17
N LEU A 107 3.53 7.39 20.45
CA LEU A 107 3.55 5.93 20.47
C LEU A 107 3.12 5.42 21.86
N THR A 108 2.63 4.18 21.93
CA THR A 108 2.22 3.55 23.21
C THR A 108 3.37 3.36 24.19
N LYS A 109 4.61 3.30 23.68
CA LYS A 109 5.86 3.28 24.45
C LYS A 109 7.02 3.84 23.63
N PRO A 110 8.08 4.35 24.28
CA PRO A 110 9.30 4.74 23.58
C PRO A 110 9.95 3.55 22.86
N LEU A 111 10.56 3.82 21.71
CA LEU A 111 11.37 2.87 20.96
C LEU A 111 12.65 2.55 21.72
N GLU A 112 13.08 1.30 21.62
CA GLU A 112 14.25 0.79 22.34
C GLU A 112 15.51 0.92 21.48
N ALA A 113 16.59 1.39 22.09
CA ALA A 113 17.86 1.60 21.41
C ALA A 113 18.38 0.30 20.76
N GLY A 114 18.82 0.40 19.50
CA GLY A 114 19.39 -0.70 18.73
C GLY A 114 18.37 -1.67 18.13
N LYS A 115 17.06 -1.44 18.33
CA LYS A 115 16.00 -2.19 17.67
C LYS A 115 15.61 -1.54 16.35
N SER A 116 15.18 -2.37 15.39
CA SER A 116 14.59 -1.90 14.13
C SER A 116 13.07 -1.96 14.20
N TYR A 117 12.39 -0.98 13.62
CA TYR A 117 10.94 -0.90 13.57
C TYR A 117 10.48 -0.72 12.12
N CYS A 118 9.43 -1.43 11.75
CA CYS A 118 8.71 -1.22 10.51
C CYS A 118 7.68 -0.13 10.72
N MET A 119 7.85 0.99 10.03
CA MET A 119 6.91 2.09 10.06
C MET A 119 6.18 2.13 8.73
N LYS A 120 4.85 2.11 8.75
CA LYS A 120 3.99 2.05 7.57
C LYS A 120 2.74 2.90 7.77
N PHE A 121 2.29 3.55 6.72
CA PHE A 121 0.99 4.20 6.65
C PHE A 121 0.44 4.05 5.22
N HIS A 122 -0.88 4.05 5.07
CA HIS A 122 -1.51 3.96 3.76
C HIS A 122 -2.03 5.32 3.34
N VAL A 123 -1.90 5.62 2.05
CA VAL A 123 -2.40 6.86 1.46
C VAL A 123 -3.27 6.59 0.25
N SER A 124 -4.32 7.39 0.09
CA SER A 124 -5.07 7.49 -1.16
C SER A 124 -5.19 8.97 -1.55
N MET A 125 -4.90 9.30 -2.81
CA MET A 125 -5.02 10.67 -3.30
C MET A 125 -6.49 11.03 -3.46
N ALA A 126 -6.91 12.17 -2.92
CA ALA A 126 -8.30 12.61 -3.03
C ALA A 126 -8.67 12.97 -4.49
N ASP A 127 -9.91 12.67 -4.88
CA ASP A 127 -10.35 12.75 -6.29
C ASP A 127 -10.32 14.15 -6.87
N TYR A 128 -10.61 15.15 -6.03
CA TYR A 128 -10.65 16.54 -6.43
C TYR A 128 -9.28 17.21 -6.35
N SER A 129 -8.23 16.52 -5.91
CA SER A 129 -6.86 17.04 -5.92
C SER A 129 -6.34 17.21 -7.35
N LYS A 130 -5.65 18.32 -7.61
CA LYS A 130 -5.03 18.60 -8.92
C LYS A 130 -3.59 18.14 -9.02
N TYR A 131 -2.90 18.06 -7.89
CA TYR A 131 -1.49 17.75 -7.84
C TYR A 131 -1.29 16.46 -7.07
N ALA A 132 -0.61 15.49 -7.69
CA ALA A 132 0.05 14.42 -6.97
C ALA A 132 1.46 14.90 -6.60
N VAL A 133 1.95 14.57 -5.41
CA VAL A 133 3.28 14.98 -4.95
C VAL A 133 4.08 13.81 -4.38
N ASN A 134 5.39 13.97 -4.39
CA ASN A 134 6.31 13.09 -3.67
C ASN A 134 6.65 13.66 -2.27
N ASN A 135 7.64 13.08 -1.59
CA ASN A 135 8.09 13.48 -0.25
C ASN A 135 7.04 13.28 0.86
N LEU A 136 6.13 12.32 0.70
CA LEU A 136 5.27 11.85 1.79
C LEU A 136 6.12 11.00 2.74
N GLY A 137 6.14 11.33 4.02
CA GLY A 137 6.98 10.61 4.97
C GLY A 137 6.58 10.71 6.43
N ILE A 138 7.29 9.92 7.26
CA ILE A 138 7.21 9.95 8.72
C ILE A 138 8.49 10.56 9.27
N TYR A 139 8.31 11.52 10.17
CA TYR A 139 9.36 12.08 11.02
C TYR A 139 9.19 11.55 12.45
N VAL A 140 10.27 11.03 13.03
CA VAL A 140 10.29 10.34 14.32
C VAL A 140 11.09 11.15 15.33
N THR A 141 10.54 11.40 16.52
CA THR A 141 11.16 12.26 17.55
C THR A 141 11.05 11.70 18.96
N LYS A 142 11.96 12.15 19.84
CA LYS A 142 11.94 11.84 21.29
C LYS A 142 11.01 12.76 22.07
N GLU A 143 10.87 14.00 21.60
CA GLU A 143 9.99 15.01 22.17
C GLU A 143 8.81 15.27 21.23
N GLU A 144 7.71 15.71 21.82
CA GLU A 144 6.48 16.01 21.10
C GLU A 144 6.69 17.24 20.20
N LEU A 145 6.42 17.08 18.90
CA LEU A 145 6.43 18.21 17.96
C LEU A 145 5.08 18.92 18.02
N THR A 146 5.09 20.21 18.36
CA THR A 146 3.94 21.11 18.25
C THR A 146 4.44 22.50 17.89
N GLU A 147 4.10 22.96 16.71
CA GLU A 147 4.62 24.21 16.15
C GLU A 147 3.49 25.21 15.96
N LYS A 148 3.68 26.43 16.49
CA LYS A 148 2.72 27.54 16.33
C LYS A 148 2.97 28.28 15.01
N THR A 149 3.01 27.53 13.93
CA THR A 149 3.26 28.01 12.57
C THR A 149 2.19 27.46 11.62
N ASP A 150 1.90 28.20 10.57
CA ASP A 150 1.14 27.78 9.40
C ASP A 150 2.05 27.45 8.20
N GLY A 151 3.36 27.61 8.37
CA GLY A 151 4.39 27.36 7.37
C GLY A 151 4.80 25.90 7.24
N ILE A 152 5.72 25.65 6.29
CA ILE A 152 6.30 24.33 6.04
C ILE A 152 7.29 24.00 7.16
N LEU A 153 7.16 22.80 7.74
CA LEU A 153 8.15 22.24 8.65
C LEU A 153 9.30 21.63 7.84
N GLU A 154 10.50 22.17 7.98
CA GLU A 154 11.69 21.72 7.25
C GLU A 154 12.51 20.72 8.09
N PHE A 155 12.11 19.46 8.02
CA PHE A 155 12.79 18.33 8.66
C PHE A 155 13.20 17.27 7.63
N VAL A 156 14.11 16.38 8.03
CA VAL A 156 14.47 15.20 7.22
C VAL A 156 13.67 14.00 7.72
N PRO A 157 12.62 13.55 7.01
CA PRO A 157 11.85 12.38 7.44
C PRO A 157 12.70 11.12 7.34
N GLN A 158 12.62 10.26 8.35
CA GLN A 158 13.34 9.00 8.37
C GLN A 158 12.67 7.93 7.51
N ILE A 159 11.37 8.07 7.27
CA ILE A 159 10.59 7.13 6.47
C ILE A 159 9.98 7.86 5.29
N LYS A 160 10.21 7.32 4.09
CA LYS A 160 9.63 7.74 2.81
C LYS A 160 9.72 6.57 1.83
N SER A 161 8.98 6.64 0.73
CA SER A 161 9.17 5.67 -0.35
C SER A 161 10.59 5.74 -0.92
N LEU A 162 11.16 4.57 -1.19
CA LEU A 162 12.48 4.38 -1.80
C LEU A 162 12.53 4.97 -3.21
N LYS A 163 11.43 4.88 -3.96
CA LYS A 163 11.32 5.49 -5.29
C LYS A 163 11.09 6.99 -5.21
N ASN A 164 10.39 7.44 -4.15
CA ASN A 164 10.00 8.84 -3.93
C ASN A 164 9.32 9.47 -5.17
N GLU A 165 8.49 8.67 -5.83
CA GLU A 165 7.64 9.10 -6.94
C GLU A 165 6.42 9.88 -6.41
N ALA A 166 5.75 10.62 -7.29
CA ALA A 166 4.51 11.27 -6.93
C ALA A 166 3.40 10.22 -6.73
N PHE A 167 2.68 10.30 -5.61
CA PHE A 167 1.60 9.37 -5.31
C PHE A 167 0.30 9.85 -5.97
N ASP A 168 -0.08 9.23 -7.09
CA ASP A 168 -1.20 9.65 -7.95
C ASP A 168 -2.42 8.72 -7.89
N LYS A 169 -2.37 7.69 -7.04
CA LYS A 169 -3.40 6.65 -6.97
C LYS A 169 -4.62 7.17 -6.20
N GLN A 170 -5.76 7.17 -6.90
CA GLN A 170 -7.09 7.47 -6.39
C GLN A 170 -7.87 6.15 -6.25
N PHE A 171 -8.78 6.04 -5.28
CA PHE A 171 -9.56 4.81 -4.99
C PHE A 171 -8.71 3.58 -4.63
N LEU A 172 -7.44 3.78 -4.29
CA LEU A 172 -6.51 2.70 -4.03
C LEU A 172 -5.51 3.12 -2.96
N TRP A 173 -5.68 2.55 -1.78
CA TRP A 173 -4.76 2.68 -0.67
C TRP A 173 -3.38 2.12 -1.03
N THR A 174 -2.38 2.99 -1.02
CA THR A 174 -0.99 2.66 -1.30
C THR A 174 -0.19 2.77 -0.02
N ALA A 175 0.52 1.69 0.34
CA ALA A 175 1.36 1.68 1.52
C ALA A 175 2.68 2.45 1.26
N ILE A 176 3.04 3.33 2.18
CA ILE A 176 4.37 3.94 2.30
C ILE A 176 4.99 3.38 3.57
N CYS A 177 6.16 2.76 3.45
CA CYS A 177 6.85 2.21 4.60
C CYS A 177 8.36 2.25 4.49
N GLY A 178 9.00 2.06 5.64
CA GLY A 178 10.44 1.96 5.76
C GLY A 178 10.85 1.36 7.10
N ILE A 179 12.13 1.02 7.17
CA ILE A 179 12.75 0.50 8.38
C ILE A 179 13.42 1.66 9.12
N PHE A 180 13.08 1.83 10.39
CA PHE A 180 13.70 2.78 11.30
C PHE A 180 14.59 2.04 12.31
N GLU A 181 15.86 2.40 12.40
CA GLU A 181 16.75 1.92 13.47
C GLU A 181 16.71 2.93 14.64
N ALA A 182 16.20 2.50 15.79
CA ALA A 182 16.00 3.40 16.93
C ALA A 182 17.29 3.65 17.70
N GLU A 183 17.54 4.91 18.06
CA GLU A 183 18.62 5.29 18.98
C GLU A 183 18.18 5.20 20.44
N GLY A 184 16.87 5.05 20.67
CA GLY A 184 16.25 4.91 21.97
C GLY A 184 15.62 6.21 22.46
N GLY A 185 14.40 6.08 23.00
CA GLY A 185 13.64 7.19 23.57
C GLY A 185 12.76 7.93 22.55
N GLU A 186 12.79 7.55 21.27
CA GLU A 186 11.84 8.05 20.28
C GLU A 186 10.44 7.59 20.66
N GLN A 187 9.47 8.50 20.73
CA GLN A 187 8.13 8.16 21.21
C GLN A 187 7.02 8.95 20.51
N PHE A 188 7.36 9.73 19.47
CA PHE A 188 6.41 10.49 18.67
C PHE A 188 6.68 10.29 17.19
N ILE A 189 5.60 10.26 16.41
CA ILE A 189 5.65 10.26 14.95
C ILE A 189 4.84 11.43 14.39
N THR A 190 5.32 12.00 13.29
CA THR A 190 4.62 13.03 12.51
C THR A 190 4.61 12.63 11.05
N ILE A 191 3.44 12.57 10.42
CA ILE A 191 3.24 12.29 9.01
C ILE A 191 3.02 13.61 8.25
N GLY A 192 3.75 13.82 7.17
CA GLY A 192 3.61 15.01 6.34
C GLY A 192 4.64 15.09 5.21
N ASN A 193 4.70 16.24 4.55
CA ASN A 193 5.77 16.58 3.62
C ASN A 193 6.63 17.68 4.25
N PHE A 194 7.91 17.37 4.46
CA PHE A 194 8.84 18.24 5.17
C PHE A 194 9.76 19.03 4.22
N ASN A 195 9.51 18.91 2.92
CA ASN A 195 10.30 19.52 1.86
C ASN A 195 9.66 20.83 1.39
N THR A 196 10.45 21.87 1.14
CA THR A 196 9.94 23.10 0.53
C THR A 196 9.19 22.83 -0.77
N ASP A 197 8.30 23.74 -1.17
CA ASP A 197 7.55 23.61 -2.44
C ASP A 197 8.48 23.46 -3.65
N ALA A 198 9.63 24.16 -3.64
CA ALA A 198 10.65 24.08 -4.68
C ALA A 198 11.32 22.70 -4.78
N SER A 199 11.36 21.95 -3.68
CA SER A 199 11.93 20.60 -3.60
C SER A 199 10.87 19.49 -3.63
N THR A 200 9.61 19.85 -3.88
CA THR A 200 8.48 18.93 -4.03
C THR A 200 8.14 18.76 -5.50
N GLN A 201 8.33 17.55 -6.04
CA GLN A 201 7.88 17.19 -7.39
C GLN A 201 6.35 17.14 -7.40
N GLN A 202 5.76 17.70 -8.44
CA GLN A 202 4.32 17.80 -8.62
C GLN A 202 3.93 17.25 -9.99
N GLU A 203 2.92 16.39 -10.00
CA GLU A 203 2.31 15.87 -11.22
C GLU A 203 0.86 16.31 -11.30
N LYS A 204 0.47 16.89 -12.44
CA LYS A 204 -0.90 17.37 -12.66
C LYS A 204 -1.81 16.19 -12.99
N VAL A 205 -2.73 15.89 -12.09
CA VAL A 205 -3.76 14.86 -12.29
C VAL A 205 -4.99 15.51 -12.93
N ARG A 206 -5.55 14.85 -13.94
CA ARG A 206 -6.80 15.28 -14.57
C ARG A 206 -7.97 14.72 -13.79
N LEU A 207 -8.97 15.55 -13.52
CA LEU A 207 -10.22 15.11 -12.90
C LEU A 207 -10.84 13.96 -13.71
N SER A 208 -11.17 12.84 -13.04
CA SER A 208 -11.82 11.70 -13.67
C SER A 208 -13.17 12.12 -14.28
N ARG A 209 -13.56 11.43 -15.35
CA ARG A 209 -14.83 11.68 -16.05
C ARG A 209 -16.06 11.52 -15.12
N GLU A 210 -15.92 10.71 -14.08
CA GLU A 210 -16.97 10.42 -13.10
C GLU A 210 -17.30 11.63 -12.22
N PHE A 211 -16.38 12.60 -12.09
CA PHE A 211 -16.56 13.82 -11.30
C PHE A 211 -16.71 15.09 -12.15
N MET A 212 -17.01 14.93 -13.45
CA MET A 212 -17.23 16.08 -14.34
C MET A 212 -18.35 16.97 -13.79
N GLY A 213 -18.07 18.27 -13.67
CA GLY A 213 -18.98 19.26 -13.08
C GLY A 213 -18.64 19.64 -11.64
N LYS A 214 -17.78 18.90 -10.95
CA LYS A 214 -17.19 19.31 -9.67
C LYS A 214 -15.93 20.16 -9.90
N ARG A 215 -15.63 21.06 -8.96
CA ARG A 215 -14.46 21.94 -9.04
C ARG A 215 -13.24 21.22 -8.49
N GLN A 216 -12.27 20.93 -9.37
CA GLN A 216 -10.96 20.44 -8.94
C GLN A 216 -10.23 21.50 -8.11
N GLN A 217 -9.61 21.06 -7.03
CA GLN A 217 -8.89 21.88 -6.06
C GLN A 217 -7.39 21.92 -6.39
N ASN A 218 -6.78 23.10 -6.24
CA ASN A 218 -5.36 23.31 -6.55
C ASN A 218 -4.46 22.89 -5.38
N ASN A 219 -4.59 21.66 -4.91
CA ASN A 219 -3.85 21.08 -3.80
C ASN A 219 -3.43 19.63 -4.14
N ALA A 220 -2.63 19.06 -3.24
CA ALA A 220 -2.32 17.64 -3.14
C ALA A 220 -2.86 17.13 -1.80
N TYR A 221 -4.15 16.80 -1.79
CA TYR A 221 -4.86 16.31 -0.63
C TYR A 221 -4.91 14.78 -0.66
N TYR A 222 -4.64 14.16 0.48
CA TYR A 222 -4.55 12.72 0.65
C TYR A 222 -5.31 12.27 1.88
N TYR A 223 -5.95 11.12 1.78
CA TYR A 223 -6.46 10.38 2.91
C TYR A 223 -5.36 9.49 3.50
N ILE A 224 -5.33 9.35 4.82
CA ILE A 224 -4.40 8.48 5.56
C ILE A 224 -5.19 7.48 6.40
N ASP A 225 -4.80 6.22 6.32
CA ASP A 225 -5.35 5.13 7.13
C ASP A 225 -4.27 4.08 7.44
N ASP A 226 -4.56 3.18 8.38
CA ASP A 226 -3.74 2.03 8.77
C ASP A 226 -2.26 2.39 9.02
N VAL A 227 -2.04 3.23 10.04
CA VAL A 227 -0.70 3.61 10.49
C VAL A 227 -0.16 2.58 11.47
N SER A 228 1.06 2.09 11.22
CA SER A 228 1.67 1.07 12.07
C SER A 228 3.15 1.32 12.32
N VAL A 229 3.57 1.07 13.57
CA VAL A 229 4.97 1.00 13.99
C VAL A 229 5.13 -0.32 14.73
N VAL A 230 5.84 -1.26 14.12
CA VAL A 230 5.96 -2.64 14.61
C VAL A 230 7.42 -3.02 14.73
N GLU A 231 7.84 -3.60 15.86
CA GLU A 231 9.20 -4.07 16.06
C GLU A 231 9.56 -5.17 15.04
N LEU A 232 10.68 -5.01 14.34
CA LEU A 232 11.15 -6.00 13.37
C LEU A 232 11.97 -7.08 14.05
N THR A 233 11.71 -8.32 13.65
CA THR A 233 12.62 -9.45 13.89
C THR A 233 13.34 -9.78 12.58
N GLU A 234 14.43 -10.55 12.65
CA GLU A 234 15.15 -11.00 11.43
C GLU A 234 14.24 -11.69 10.40
N LYS A 235 13.10 -12.24 10.84
CA LYS A 235 12.12 -12.89 9.96
C LYS A 235 11.19 -11.90 9.24
N THR A 236 10.94 -10.73 9.82
CA THR A 236 9.91 -9.78 9.33
C THR A 236 10.50 -8.59 8.55
N LYS A 237 11.83 -8.48 8.45
CA LYS A 237 12.49 -7.38 7.69
C LYS A 237 12.07 -7.32 6.22
N ALA A 238 11.86 -8.48 5.58
CA ALA A 238 11.41 -8.53 4.18
C ALA A 238 9.96 -8.04 4.00
N ASP A 239 9.14 -8.15 5.04
CA ASP A 239 7.72 -7.77 5.00
C ASP A 239 7.51 -6.26 5.12
N CYS A 240 8.56 -5.51 5.48
CA CYS A 240 8.53 -4.05 5.62
C CYS A 240 8.91 -3.30 4.32
N LEU A 241 8.91 -3.97 3.18
CA LEU A 241 9.26 -3.36 1.90
C LEU A 241 8.01 -3.11 1.06
N CYS A 242 7.54 -1.87 1.05
CA CYS A 242 6.39 -1.44 0.25
C CYS A 242 6.78 -1.20 -1.21
N ASP A 243 8.00 -0.73 -1.45
CA ASP A 243 8.52 -0.51 -2.79
C ASP A 243 9.25 -1.75 -3.31
N LYS A 244 8.78 -2.29 -4.43
CA LYS A 244 9.49 -3.34 -5.17
C LYS A 244 10.56 -2.68 -6.05
N ILE A 245 11.82 -2.75 -5.62
CA ILE A 245 12.97 -2.41 -6.46
C ILE A 245 13.23 -3.60 -7.39
N ALA A 246 13.14 -3.38 -8.71
CA ALA A 246 13.59 -4.35 -9.70
C ALA A 246 15.12 -4.56 -9.52
N GLY A 247 15.54 -5.70 -8.97
CA GLY A 247 16.97 -6.03 -8.80
C GLY A 247 17.39 -6.64 -7.47
N GLY A 248 16.48 -6.85 -6.51
CA GLY A 248 16.82 -7.48 -5.24
C GLY A 248 17.37 -6.50 -4.19
N VAL A 249 17.35 -6.95 -2.94
CA VAL A 249 17.52 -6.17 -1.73
C VAL A 249 18.88 -5.46 -1.70
N MET A 250 18.91 -4.13 -1.79
CA MET A 250 20.09 -3.39 -1.34
C MET A 250 20.12 -3.43 0.19
N LYS A 251 21.10 -4.16 0.76
CA LYS A 251 21.57 -3.85 2.11
C LYS A 251 22.18 -2.46 2.07
N THR A 252 21.53 -1.48 2.68
CA THR A 252 22.17 -0.23 3.07
C THR A 252 23.18 -0.54 4.17
N GLU A 253 24.46 -0.70 3.81
CA GLU A 253 25.55 -0.53 4.76
C GLU A 253 25.86 0.97 4.85
N PHE A 254 25.57 1.58 6.00
CA PHE A 254 26.17 2.86 6.35
C PHE A 254 27.66 2.65 6.60
N LYS A 255 28.50 2.92 5.61
CA LYS A 255 29.95 3.03 5.84
C LYS A 255 30.23 4.38 6.46
N SER A 256 30.52 4.38 7.76
CA SER A 256 31.23 5.48 8.40
C SER A 256 32.59 5.63 7.72
N PHE A 257 32.86 6.78 7.13
CA PHE A 257 34.16 7.09 6.55
C PHE A 257 35.15 7.44 7.67
N GLY A 258 35.75 6.41 8.27
CA GLY A 258 36.96 6.56 9.07
C GLY A 258 38.16 6.77 8.14
N THR A 259 38.80 7.93 8.22
CA THR A 259 39.99 8.27 7.45
C THR A 259 41.23 7.69 8.12
N ASP A 260 41.52 6.41 7.88
CA ASP A 260 42.75 5.80 8.36
C ASP A 260 43.56 5.22 7.20
N LYS A 261 44.68 5.87 6.86
CA LYS A 261 45.46 5.64 5.64
C LYS A 261 46.32 4.37 5.69
N ASP A 262 46.44 3.72 6.85
CA ASP A 262 47.42 2.65 7.06
C ASP A 262 46.89 1.22 6.89
N LYS A 263 45.59 1.02 6.63
CA LYS A 263 45.01 -0.34 6.41
C LYS A 263 44.91 -0.77 4.94
N ARG A 264 45.40 0.04 3.99
CA ARG A 264 45.24 -0.22 2.55
C ARG A 264 46.23 -1.24 1.97
N ALA A 265 47.26 -1.63 2.72
CA ALA A 265 48.30 -2.56 2.25
C ALA A 265 48.04 -4.05 2.52
N ALA A 266 46.97 -4.41 3.24
CA ALA A 266 46.67 -5.81 3.61
C ALA A 266 45.41 -6.40 2.96
N ALA A 267 44.77 -5.69 2.02
CA ALA A 267 43.54 -6.17 1.38
C ALA A 267 43.84 -7.28 0.34
N LYS A 268 43.55 -8.54 0.69
CA LYS A 268 43.51 -9.66 -0.26
C LYS A 268 42.44 -9.39 -1.34
N LYS A 269 42.80 -9.57 -2.62
CA LYS A 269 41.84 -9.52 -3.74
C LYS A 269 40.82 -10.64 -3.58
N THR A 270 39.56 -10.28 -3.32
CA THR A 270 38.41 -11.18 -3.38
C THR A 270 37.85 -11.21 -4.80
N TYR A 271 37.65 -12.41 -5.34
CA TYR A 271 36.87 -12.64 -6.56
C TYR A 271 35.46 -13.05 -6.15
N ILE A 272 34.44 -12.55 -6.85
CA ILE A 272 33.06 -12.98 -6.65
C ILE A 272 32.92 -14.37 -7.27
N VAL A 273 32.40 -15.31 -6.48
CA VAL A 273 32.16 -16.72 -6.85
C VAL A 273 30.69 -17.02 -6.59
N ASN A 274 30.05 -17.81 -7.44
CA ASN A 274 28.68 -18.28 -7.20
C ASN A 274 28.65 -19.21 -5.97
N SER A 275 27.45 -19.43 -5.42
CA SER A 275 27.22 -20.27 -4.23
C SER A 275 27.67 -21.74 -4.38
N ASP A 276 28.05 -22.18 -5.58
CA ASP A 276 28.55 -23.51 -5.90
C ASP A 276 30.07 -23.56 -6.17
N GLY A 277 30.78 -22.44 -6.00
CA GLY A 277 32.24 -22.37 -6.11
C GLY A 277 32.79 -22.19 -7.53
N THR A 278 31.96 -21.97 -8.54
CA THR A 278 32.42 -21.78 -9.93
C THR A 278 32.68 -20.31 -10.27
N LYS A 279 33.68 -20.07 -11.15
CA LYS A 279 33.96 -18.74 -11.72
C LYS A 279 33.05 -18.52 -12.93
N ALA A 280 32.42 -17.35 -13.01
CA ALA A 280 31.49 -17.02 -14.09
C ALA A 280 32.18 -17.12 -15.47
N THR A 281 31.73 -18.08 -16.28
CA THR A 281 31.97 -18.13 -17.73
C THR A 281 30.64 -18.27 -18.44
N GLU A 282 30.53 -17.53 -19.55
CA GLU A 282 29.36 -17.38 -20.41
C GLU A 282 28.72 -18.70 -20.84
N GLY A 283 27.38 -18.73 -20.86
CA GLY A 283 26.59 -19.81 -21.48
C GLY A 283 25.61 -20.51 -20.53
N VAL A 284 24.48 -19.86 -20.21
CA VAL A 284 23.37 -20.50 -19.50
C VAL A 284 22.58 -21.39 -20.46
N LYS A 285 22.60 -22.71 -20.23
CA LYS A 285 21.53 -23.62 -20.70
C LYS A 285 20.37 -23.55 -19.72
N LYS A 286 19.22 -23.09 -20.21
CA LYS A 286 17.94 -23.02 -19.49
C LYS A 286 17.32 -24.41 -19.34
N THR A 287 16.81 -24.72 -18.16
CA THR A 287 15.72 -25.67 -17.95
C THR A 287 14.40 -24.90 -17.92
N GLU A 288 13.47 -25.29 -18.78
CA GLU A 288 12.17 -24.65 -19.05
C GLU A 288 11.16 -24.87 -17.90
N PRO A 289 10.47 -23.82 -17.42
CA PRO A 289 9.11 -23.92 -16.90
C PRO A 289 8.10 -23.93 -18.06
N GLU A 290 6.96 -24.59 -17.85
CA GLU A 290 5.89 -24.78 -18.84
C GLU A 290 5.58 -23.50 -19.65
N ALA A 291 5.57 -23.68 -20.96
CA ALA A 291 5.55 -22.63 -21.96
C ALA A 291 4.41 -21.62 -21.78
N PHE A 292 4.78 -20.35 -21.61
CA PHE A 292 3.94 -19.21 -21.96
C PHE A 292 3.66 -19.28 -23.47
N SER A 293 2.50 -19.84 -23.84
CA SER A 293 2.02 -19.78 -25.22
C SER A 293 1.19 -18.50 -25.37
N LEU A 294 1.57 -17.65 -26.33
CA LEU A 294 0.88 -16.40 -26.69
C LEU A 294 -0.59 -16.58 -27.14
N GLY A 295 -1.14 -17.80 -27.18
CA GLY A 295 -2.54 -18.03 -27.57
C GLY A 295 -3.57 -17.78 -26.46
N THR A 296 -3.27 -18.19 -25.22
CA THR A 296 -4.23 -18.14 -24.10
C THR A 296 -3.50 -18.00 -22.76
N ALA A 297 -3.82 -16.96 -22.00
CA ALA A 297 -3.35 -16.77 -20.62
C ALA A 297 -4.47 -17.01 -19.60
N ILE A 298 -4.11 -17.45 -18.39
CA ILE A 298 -5.06 -17.77 -17.33
C ILE A 298 -4.65 -17.06 -16.04
N LEU A 299 -5.62 -16.40 -15.43
CA LEU A 299 -5.51 -15.71 -14.15
C LEU A 299 -6.42 -16.40 -13.14
N TYR A 300 -5.92 -16.70 -11.95
CA TYR A 300 -6.64 -17.37 -10.87
C TYR A 300 -7.04 -16.40 -9.75
N PHE A 301 -8.11 -16.77 -9.05
CA PHE A 301 -8.77 -15.96 -8.04
C PHE A 301 -8.96 -16.75 -6.75
N ASP A 302 -8.85 -16.04 -5.63
CA ASP A 302 -9.22 -16.59 -4.34
C ASP A 302 -10.74 -16.72 -4.23
N TYR A 303 -11.17 -17.53 -3.26
CA TYR A 303 -12.58 -17.88 -3.11
C TYR A 303 -13.45 -16.64 -2.91
N LYS A 304 -14.45 -16.46 -3.78
CA LYS A 304 -15.37 -15.32 -3.84
C LYS A 304 -14.72 -13.94 -4.09
N ALA A 305 -13.41 -13.90 -4.34
CA ALA A 305 -12.72 -12.67 -4.70
C ALA A 305 -12.96 -12.33 -6.17
N ASP A 306 -13.09 -11.05 -6.47
CA ASP A 306 -13.18 -10.50 -7.83
C ASP A 306 -11.88 -9.83 -8.30
N GLU A 307 -10.83 -9.88 -7.49
CA GLU A 307 -9.45 -9.49 -7.83
C GLU A 307 -8.54 -10.72 -8.00
N PRO A 308 -7.61 -10.68 -8.98
CA PRO A 308 -6.69 -11.79 -9.21
C PRO A 308 -5.74 -11.94 -8.02
N ASN A 309 -5.40 -13.18 -7.68
CA ASN A 309 -4.45 -13.46 -6.60
C ASN A 309 -3.04 -12.95 -6.96
N ALA A 310 -2.16 -12.90 -5.96
CA ALA A 310 -0.81 -12.33 -6.12
C ALA A 310 0.03 -13.01 -7.22
N ALA A 311 -0.15 -14.32 -7.46
CA ALA A 311 0.53 -15.02 -8.54
C ALA A 311 0.02 -14.56 -9.92
N SER A 312 -1.30 -14.38 -10.05
CA SER A 312 -1.96 -13.97 -11.29
C SER A 312 -1.76 -12.49 -11.61
N GLN A 313 -1.54 -11.64 -10.60
CA GLN A 313 -1.12 -10.25 -10.81
C GLN A 313 0.23 -10.17 -11.56
N LYS A 314 1.19 -11.05 -11.25
CA LYS A 314 2.47 -11.13 -11.99
C LYS A 314 2.28 -11.60 -13.43
N VAL A 315 1.36 -12.55 -13.66
CA VAL A 315 1.02 -13.00 -15.02
C VAL A 315 0.38 -11.87 -15.82
N LEU A 316 -0.43 -11.02 -15.18
CA LEU A 316 -1.03 -9.85 -15.82
C LEU A 316 0.03 -8.85 -16.31
N GLU A 317 1.07 -8.58 -15.51
CA GLU A 317 2.21 -7.74 -15.90
C GLU A 317 2.96 -8.30 -17.11
N GLN A 318 3.14 -9.63 -17.16
CA GLN A 318 3.76 -10.30 -18.31
C GLN A 318 2.91 -10.19 -19.58
N ILE A 319 1.58 -10.28 -19.45
CA ILE A 319 0.66 -10.04 -20.57
C ILE A 319 0.83 -8.62 -21.07
N VAL A 320 0.78 -7.60 -20.20
CA VAL A 320 0.95 -6.20 -20.63
C VAL A 320 2.29 -5.96 -21.32
N ALA A 321 3.38 -6.53 -20.81
CA ALA A 321 4.69 -6.43 -21.45
C ALA A 321 4.68 -7.02 -22.87
N ALA A 322 4.12 -8.24 -23.04
CA ALA A 322 3.99 -8.87 -24.36
C ALA A 322 3.06 -8.08 -25.30
N MET A 323 2.01 -7.46 -24.76
CA MET A 323 1.00 -6.71 -25.53
C MET A 323 1.39 -5.26 -25.83
N SER A 324 2.49 -4.79 -25.26
CA SER A 324 3.09 -3.50 -25.60
C SER A 324 3.89 -3.57 -26.90
N GLU A 325 4.38 -4.76 -27.27
CA GLU A 325 5.09 -5.01 -28.52
C GLU A 325 4.13 -5.26 -29.70
N ASP A 326 2.91 -5.72 -29.43
CA ASP A 326 1.84 -5.90 -30.42
C ASP A 326 0.66 -4.98 -30.10
N VAL A 327 0.51 -3.90 -30.88
CA VAL A 327 -0.54 -2.89 -30.70
C VAL A 327 -1.86 -3.19 -31.42
N THR A 328 -1.93 -4.28 -32.19
CA THR A 328 -3.05 -4.52 -33.14
C THR A 328 -4.00 -5.62 -32.69
N THR A 329 -3.50 -6.63 -31.98
CA THR A 329 -4.29 -7.81 -31.58
C THR A 329 -5.40 -7.45 -30.59
N LYS A 330 -6.59 -8.03 -30.77
CA LYS A 330 -7.72 -7.86 -29.86
C LYS A 330 -7.63 -8.86 -28.71
N ILE A 331 -8.21 -8.51 -27.58
CA ILE A 331 -8.13 -9.31 -26.35
C ILE A 331 -9.54 -9.65 -25.91
N MET A 332 -9.80 -10.94 -25.75
CA MET A 332 -11.03 -11.45 -25.18
C MET A 332 -10.80 -11.92 -23.75
N ILE A 333 -11.41 -11.24 -22.79
CA ILE A 333 -11.32 -11.56 -21.36
C ILE A 333 -12.59 -12.30 -20.95
N THR A 334 -12.48 -13.57 -20.60
CA THR A 334 -13.62 -14.42 -20.24
C THR A 334 -13.54 -14.80 -18.77
N GLY A 335 -14.53 -14.36 -17.98
CA GLY A 335 -14.62 -14.69 -16.56
C GLY A 335 -15.32 -16.03 -16.31
N HIS A 336 -14.82 -16.76 -15.32
CA HIS A 336 -15.37 -18.03 -14.84
C HIS A 336 -15.49 -18.01 -13.30
N ILE A 337 -16.44 -18.80 -12.79
CA ILE A 337 -16.55 -19.11 -11.38
C ILE A 337 -16.57 -20.62 -11.17
N ASP A 338 -16.22 -21.03 -9.96
CA ASP A 338 -16.57 -22.37 -9.50
C ASP A 338 -18.07 -22.45 -9.13
N ALA A 339 -18.65 -23.65 -9.21
CA ALA A 339 -20.05 -23.87 -8.85
C ALA A 339 -20.36 -23.45 -7.40
N SER A 340 -19.40 -23.60 -6.48
CA SER A 340 -19.53 -23.16 -5.07
C SER A 340 -19.69 -21.65 -4.90
N GLU A 341 -19.35 -20.86 -5.92
CA GLU A 341 -19.41 -19.39 -5.88
C GLU A 341 -20.70 -18.82 -6.47
N SER A 342 -21.63 -19.68 -6.94
CA SER A 342 -22.88 -19.27 -7.61
C SER A 342 -23.80 -18.38 -6.75
N GLY A 343 -23.58 -18.33 -5.44
CA GLY A 343 -24.27 -17.42 -4.52
C GLY A 343 -23.79 -15.96 -4.58
N VAL A 344 -22.70 -15.66 -5.29
CA VAL A 344 -22.19 -14.29 -5.47
C VAL A 344 -22.64 -13.75 -6.82
N SER A 345 -23.53 -12.75 -6.78
CA SER A 345 -24.12 -12.17 -7.98
C SER A 345 -23.08 -11.60 -8.94
N LEU A 346 -23.12 -12.08 -10.19
CA LEU A 346 -22.30 -11.62 -11.32
C LEU A 346 -20.78 -11.71 -11.10
N LEU A 347 -20.31 -12.65 -10.27
CA LEU A 347 -18.89 -12.71 -9.88
C LEU A 347 -17.95 -12.95 -11.08
N ALA A 348 -18.28 -13.86 -12.01
CA ALA A 348 -17.45 -14.06 -13.21
C ALA A 348 -17.40 -12.79 -14.07
N LYS A 349 -18.52 -12.06 -14.20
CA LYS A 349 -18.57 -10.78 -14.90
C LYS A 349 -17.72 -9.71 -14.20
N LYS A 350 -17.76 -9.63 -12.87
CA LYS A 350 -16.92 -8.72 -12.07
C LYS A 350 -15.43 -9.01 -12.27
N ARG A 351 -15.02 -10.28 -12.21
CA ARG A 351 -13.63 -10.70 -12.49
C ARG A 351 -13.17 -10.25 -13.88
N ALA A 352 -13.95 -10.55 -14.92
CA ALA A 352 -13.60 -10.19 -16.30
C ALA A 352 -13.53 -8.66 -16.50
N PHE A 353 -14.46 -7.92 -15.88
CA PHE A 353 -14.48 -6.47 -15.91
C PHE A 353 -13.29 -5.84 -15.16
N ASN A 354 -12.94 -6.37 -14.00
CA ASN A 354 -11.80 -5.90 -13.21
C ASN A 354 -10.49 -6.11 -13.96
N ILE A 355 -10.28 -7.28 -14.57
CA ILE A 355 -9.10 -7.52 -15.42
C ILE A 355 -9.05 -6.56 -16.61
N ARG A 356 -10.18 -6.26 -17.26
CA ARG A 356 -10.24 -5.24 -18.33
C ARG A 356 -9.82 -3.87 -17.80
N LYS A 357 -10.33 -3.46 -16.62
CA LYS A 357 -9.97 -2.19 -15.97
C LYS A 357 -8.48 -2.13 -15.68
N MET A 358 -7.89 -3.22 -15.17
CA MET A 358 -6.46 -3.31 -14.89
C MET A 358 -5.61 -3.21 -16.16
N LEU A 359 -5.92 -3.97 -17.22
CA LEU A 359 -5.20 -3.90 -18.50
C LEU A 359 -5.26 -2.49 -19.11
N ARG A 360 -6.43 -1.84 -19.04
CA ARG A 360 -6.60 -0.45 -19.47
C ARG A 360 -5.74 0.51 -18.65
N ALA A 361 -5.73 0.37 -17.33
CA ALA A 361 -4.90 1.18 -16.44
C ALA A 361 -3.40 0.98 -16.68
N MET A 362 -3.01 -0.21 -17.13
CA MET A 362 -1.64 -0.57 -17.50
C MET A 362 -1.26 -0.16 -18.93
N GLY A 363 -2.12 0.57 -19.65
CA GLY A 363 -1.79 1.17 -20.93
C GLY A 363 -2.28 0.43 -22.18
N ILE A 364 -3.04 -0.65 -22.04
CA ILE A 364 -3.66 -1.32 -23.19
C ILE A 364 -4.91 -0.53 -23.63
N ASP A 365 -4.95 -0.19 -24.92
CA ASP A 365 -6.06 0.58 -25.50
C ASP A 365 -7.41 -0.14 -25.31
N ASP A 366 -8.41 0.59 -24.80
CA ASP A 366 -9.72 0.03 -24.45
C ASP A 366 -10.49 -0.52 -25.66
N THR A 367 -10.23 -0.01 -26.87
CA THR A 367 -10.84 -0.53 -28.11
C THR A 367 -10.35 -1.94 -28.47
N ARG A 368 -9.23 -2.37 -27.88
CA ARG A 368 -8.69 -3.73 -28.01
C ARG A 368 -9.26 -4.70 -26.99
N LEU A 369 -9.91 -4.20 -25.94
CA LEU A 369 -10.35 -5.00 -24.80
C LEU A 369 -11.85 -5.32 -24.88
N ALA A 370 -12.19 -6.59 -25.08
CA ALA A 370 -13.53 -7.10 -24.87
C ALA A 370 -13.57 -7.95 -23.58
N HIS A 371 -14.73 -8.06 -22.95
CA HIS A 371 -14.94 -8.99 -21.83
C HIS A 371 -16.30 -9.69 -21.91
N GLU A 372 -16.38 -10.94 -21.44
CA GLU A 372 -17.60 -11.72 -21.31
C GLU A 372 -17.57 -12.57 -20.02
N SER A 373 -18.72 -13.14 -19.65
CA SER A 373 -18.85 -14.07 -18.52
C SER A 373 -19.38 -15.41 -19.02
N LYS A 374 -18.83 -16.51 -18.51
CA LYS A 374 -19.40 -17.86 -18.64
C LYS A 374 -19.97 -18.38 -17.33
N GLU A 375 -19.91 -17.58 -16.25
CA GLU A 375 -20.26 -18.03 -14.89
C GLU A 375 -19.69 -19.44 -14.61
N ALA A 376 -20.48 -20.36 -14.05
CA ALA A 376 -20.09 -21.74 -13.77
C ALA A 376 -20.27 -22.71 -14.96
N THR A 377 -20.63 -22.22 -16.17
CA THR A 377 -21.04 -23.09 -17.29
C THR A 377 -19.88 -23.78 -18.01
N MET A 378 -18.64 -23.35 -17.77
CA MET A 378 -17.43 -23.91 -18.38
C MET A 378 -16.34 -24.20 -17.33
N PRO A 379 -16.54 -25.23 -16.46
CA PRO A 379 -15.52 -25.63 -15.50
C PRO A 379 -14.29 -26.17 -16.23
N LYS A 380 -13.10 -25.78 -15.76
CA LYS A 380 -11.82 -26.31 -16.24
C LYS A 380 -11.56 -27.69 -15.65
N ASP A 381 -12.00 -27.91 -14.42
CA ASP A 381 -11.83 -29.17 -13.69
C ASP A 381 -13.04 -29.38 -12.77
N LYS A 382 -13.57 -30.60 -12.67
CA LYS A 382 -14.77 -30.88 -11.86
C LYS A 382 -14.45 -31.12 -10.38
N GLU A 383 -13.21 -31.45 -10.06
CA GLU A 383 -12.76 -31.86 -8.73
C GLU A 383 -11.88 -30.81 -8.06
N LYS A 384 -11.37 -29.85 -8.83
CA LYS A 384 -10.47 -28.78 -8.37
C LYS A 384 -11.10 -27.38 -8.49
N PRO A 385 -11.84 -26.92 -7.47
CA PRO A 385 -12.50 -25.61 -7.48
C PRO A 385 -11.56 -24.45 -7.80
N GLU A 386 -10.31 -24.50 -7.33
CA GLU A 386 -9.28 -23.49 -7.57
C GLU A 386 -8.93 -23.30 -9.05
N LEU A 387 -9.06 -24.34 -9.86
CA LEU A 387 -8.84 -24.23 -11.30
C LEU A 387 -10.04 -23.62 -12.05
N ASN A 388 -11.22 -23.62 -11.43
CA ASN A 388 -12.44 -23.02 -11.97
C ASN A 388 -12.55 -21.52 -11.67
N ARG A 389 -11.99 -21.06 -10.56
CA ARG A 389 -11.94 -19.65 -10.15
C ARG A 389 -10.91 -18.89 -10.98
N ARG A 390 -11.28 -18.53 -12.21
CA ARG A 390 -10.33 -17.98 -13.17
C ARG A 390 -10.91 -16.94 -14.11
N VAL A 391 -10.01 -16.19 -14.73
CA VAL A 391 -10.23 -15.46 -15.97
C VAL A 391 -9.32 -16.05 -17.03
N THR A 392 -9.88 -16.26 -18.22
CA THR A 392 -9.13 -16.69 -19.40
C THR A 392 -8.97 -15.49 -20.33
N ILE A 393 -7.76 -15.22 -20.79
CA ILE A 393 -7.43 -14.14 -21.73
C ILE A 393 -7.03 -14.80 -23.04
N ASN A 394 -7.79 -14.55 -24.10
CA ASN A 394 -7.48 -15.05 -25.44
C ASN A 394 -7.13 -13.88 -26.36
N LEU A 395 -6.02 -14.01 -27.09
CA LEU A 395 -5.65 -13.09 -28.14
C LEU A 395 -6.45 -13.45 -29.41
N LYS A 396 -7.04 -12.44 -30.07
CA LYS A 396 -7.95 -12.58 -31.22
C LYS A 396 -7.44 -11.82 -32.44
#